data_AF-A0A848I4H5-F1
#
_entry.id   AF-A0A848I4H5-F1
#
_cell.length_a   1.000
_cell.length_b   1.000
_cell.length_c   1.000
_cell.angle_alpha   90.00
_cell.angle_beta   90.00
_cell.angle_gamma   90.00
#
_symmetry.space_group_name_H-M   'P 1'
#
loop_
_entity.id
_entity.type
_entity.pdbx_description
1 polymer ?
#
loop_
_entity_poly.entity_id
_entity_poly.type
_entity_poly.pdbx_seq_one_letter_code
_entity_poly.pdbx_strand_id
1 'polypeptide(L)'
;MSFATPAPKIAWIQDHLIVNDSAYGEPCFGTNEQPGKDFRGRGPRQLTHYESYRRCAQTIGYPIDSQPELVENNPLVIIETGLWFWNDRGIGSIADNPTAIGDEGLRRSPVR
;
A
#
# COMPACT_ATOMS: atom_id res chain seq x y z
N MET A 1 25.11 9.36 -9.85
CA MET A 1 25.42 8.36 -10.90
C MET A 1 25.03 8.96 -12.25
N SER A 2 25.85 8.82 -13.29
CA SER A 2 25.56 9.37 -14.63
C SER A 2 25.83 8.30 -15.69
N PHE A 3 24.91 8.15 -16.65
CA PHE A 3 25.02 7.18 -17.74
C PHE A 3 25.13 7.91 -19.07
N ALA A 4 26.10 7.51 -19.89
CA ALA A 4 26.37 8.17 -21.17
C ALA A 4 25.27 7.95 -22.21
N THR A 5 24.56 6.82 -22.16
CA THR A 5 23.45 6.48 -23.07
C THR A 5 22.34 5.70 -22.35
N PRO A 6 21.13 5.57 -22.92
CA PRO A 6 20.02 4.86 -22.28
C PRO A 6 20.25 3.35 -22.07
N ALA A 7 20.98 2.68 -22.97
CA ALA A 7 21.23 1.23 -22.88
C ALA A 7 21.94 0.79 -21.59
N PRO A 8 23.08 1.37 -21.18
CA PRO A 8 23.73 1.03 -19.92
C PRO A 8 22.89 1.42 -18.69
N LYS A 9 22.06 2.47 -18.80
CA LYS A 9 21.10 2.82 -17.75
C LYS A 9 20.04 1.74 -17.57
N ILE A 10 19.47 1.24 -18.67
CA ILE A 10 18.46 0.17 -18.65
C ILE A 10 19.05 -1.12 -18.07
N ALA A 11 20.23 -1.54 -18.54
CA ALA A 11 20.90 -2.72 -18.00
C ALA A 11 21.16 -2.58 -16.48
N TRP A 12 21.62 -1.40 -16.05
CA TRP A 12 21.83 -1.14 -14.62
C TRP A 12 20.53 -1.24 -13.81
N ILE A 13 19.44 -0.65 -14.31
CA ILE A 13 18.10 -0.75 -13.68
C ILE A 13 17.65 -2.21 -13.58
N GLN A 14 17.84 -3.01 -14.64
CA GLN A 14 17.46 -4.43 -14.63
C GLN A 14 18.26 -5.22 -13.60
N ASP A 15 19.58 -5.01 -13.56
CA ASP A 15 20.47 -5.74 -12.65
C ASP A 15 20.35 -5.28 -11.18
N HIS A 16 20.00 -4.01 -10.93
CA HIS A 16 20.11 -3.41 -9.59
C HIS A 16 18.78 -2.97 -8.98
N LEU A 17 17.70 -2.81 -9.76
CA LEU A 17 16.40 -2.34 -9.25
C LEU A 17 15.28 -3.37 -9.44
N ILE A 18 15.16 -4.00 -10.62
CA ILE A 18 14.02 -4.89 -10.90
C ILE A 18 14.02 -6.13 -9.98
N VAL A 19 15.20 -6.67 -9.71
CA VAL A 19 15.39 -7.83 -8.81
C VAL A 19 15.65 -7.43 -7.35
N ASN A 20 15.76 -6.13 -7.06
CA ASN A 20 16.05 -5.63 -5.72
C ASN A 20 14.92 -4.72 -5.24
N ASP A 21 13.96 -5.38 -4.61
CA ASP A 21 12.74 -4.81 -4.08
C ASP A 21 13.01 -3.67 -3.05
N SER A 22 14.11 -3.78 -2.29
CA SER A 22 14.55 -2.72 -1.36
C SER A 22 15.18 -1.51 -2.08
N ALA A 23 15.97 -1.75 -3.13
CA ALA A 23 16.57 -0.68 -3.93
C ALA A 23 15.53 0.08 -4.77
N TYR A 24 14.35 -0.50 -4.99
CA TYR A 24 13.22 0.18 -5.60
C TYR A 24 12.33 0.88 -4.56
N GLY A 25 12.13 0.26 -3.39
CA GLY A 25 11.25 0.75 -2.33
C GLY A 25 11.59 2.15 -1.84
N GLU A 26 12.79 2.35 -1.31
CA GLU A 26 13.16 3.64 -0.69
C GLU A 26 13.20 4.81 -1.70
N PRO A 27 13.77 4.69 -2.91
CA PRO A 27 13.75 5.80 -3.87
C PRO A 27 12.35 6.19 -4.37
N CYS A 28 11.41 5.23 -4.45
CA CYS A 28 10.07 5.48 -4.98
C CYS A 28 9.03 5.79 -3.90
N PHE A 29 9.20 5.25 -2.69
CA PHE A 29 8.20 5.29 -1.62
C PHE A 29 8.79 5.62 -0.24
N GLY A 30 10.07 5.98 -0.16
CA GLY A 30 10.72 6.44 1.07
C GLY A 30 10.31 7.86 1.46
N THR A 31 10.71 8.26 2.67
CA THR A 31 10.38 9.56 3.26
C THR A 31 11.52 10.03 4.15
N ASN A 32 11.69 11.35 4.32
CA ASN A 32 12.78 11.89 5.15
C ASN A 32 12.51 11.70 6.66
N GLU A 33 11.25 11.54 7.05
CA GLU A 33 10.82 11.30 8.41
C GLU A 33 11.22 9.92 8.93
N GLN A 34 11.40 8.95 8.04
CA GLN A 34 11.79 7.58 8.37
C GLN A 34 12.83 7.09 7.35
N PRO A 35 14.10 7.54 7.47
CA PRO A 35 15.17 7.14 6.56
C PRO A 35 15.39 5.62 6.57
N GLY A 36 15.68 5.03 5.40
CA GLY A 36 15.87 3.59 5.26
C GLY A 36 14.59 2.75 5.32
N LYS A 37 13.42 3.38 5.36
CA LYS A 37 12.11 2.72 5.28
C LYS A 37 11.39 3.13 3.99
N ASP A 38 10.63 2.18 3.45
CA ASP A 38 9.75 2.41 2.31
C ASP A 38 8.28 2.17 2.68
N PHE A 39 7.42 3.01 2.11
CA PHE A 39 5.97 2.96 2.33
C PHE A 39 5.25 2.55 1.05
N ARG A 40 5.77 1.53 0.35
CA ARG A 40 5.10 0.96 -0.82
C ARG A 40 3.79 0.25 -0.43
N GLY A 41 3.02 -0.13 -1.45
CA GLY A 41 1.76 -0.86 -1.29
C GLY A 41 1.92 -2.16 -0.50
N ARG A 42 1.25 -2.24 0.67
CA ARG A 42 1.13 -3.47 1.48
C ARG A 42 -0.30 -3.73 1.93
N GLY A 43 -0.59 -4.98 2.28
CA GLY A 43 -1.90 -5.39 2.79
C GLY A 43 -3.04 -5.36 1.76
N PRO A 44 -4.28 -5.62 2.19
CA PRO A 44 -5.43 -5.87 1.31
C PRO A 44 -5.83 -4.67 0.46
N ARG A 45 -5.59 -3.47 0.98
CA ARG A 45 -5.92 -2.20 0.33
C ARG A 45 -4.71 -1.50 -0.29
N GLN A 46 -3.57 -2.20 -0.37
CA GLN A 46 -2.31 -1.65 -0.88
C GLN A 46 -2.01 -0.27 -0.26
N LEU A 47 -1.94 -0.22 1.08
CA LEU A 47 -1.60 0.99 1.84
C LEU A 47 -0.26 1.52 1.33
N THR A 48 -0.22 2.76 0.85
CA THR A 48 0.92 3.36 0.14
C THR A 48 1.13 4.81 0.61
N HIS A 49 2.39 5.26 0.59
CA HIS A 49 2.90 6.56 1.05
C HIS A 49 2.87 6.75 2.56
N TYR A 50 3.91 7.41 3.08
CA TYR A 50 4.13 7.62 4.51
C TYR A 50 2.92 8.25 5.22
N GLU A 51 2.27 9.24 4.60
CA GLU A 51 1.11 9.92 5.21
C GLU A 51 -0.04 8.95 5.50
N SER A 52 -0.32 8.02 4.58
CA SER A 52 -1.36 7.01 4.77
C SER A 52 -1.01 6.04 5.90
N TYR A 53 0.24 5.59 5.95
CA TYR A 53 0.74 4.74 7.04
C TYR A 53 0.64 5.47 8.38
N ARG A 54 1.02 6.75 8.45
CA ARG A 54 0.96 7.57 9.65
C ARG A 54 -0.47 7.76 10.17
N ARG A 55 -1.42 8.11 9.30
CA ARG A 55 -2.84 8.25 9.68
C ARG A 55 -3.44 6.93 10.17
N CYS A 56 -3.12 5.84 9.48
CA CYS A 56 -3.57 4.51 9.85
C CYS A 56 -2.98 4.10 11.21
N ALA A 57 -1.65 4.24 11.39
CA ALA A 57 -0.94 3.94 12.63
C ALA A 57 -1.58 4.62 13.85
N GLN A 58 -1.90 5.91 13.73
CA GLN A 58 -2.56 6.68 14.78
C GLN A 58 -3.94 6.14 15.17
N THR A 59 -4.66 5.54 14.22
CA THR A 59 -6.01 5.02 14.45
C THR A 59 -5.99 3.61 15.00
N ILE A 60 -5.16 2.72 14.44
CA ILE A 60 -5.12 1.30 14.81
C ILE A 60 -4.20 1.02 16.01
N GLY A 61 -3.39 1.99 16.44
CA GLY A 61 -2.49 1.85 17.58
C GLY A 61 -1.25 0.98 17.34
N TYR A 62 -0.98 0.61 16.08
CA TYR A 62 0.23 -0.13 15.70
C TYR A 62 1.26 0.81 15.06
N PRO A 63 2.57 0.59 15.29
CA PRO A 63 3.64 1.49 14.86
C PRO A 63 4.02 1.31 13.38
N ILE A 64 3.04 1.16 12.48
CA ILE A 64 3.27 0.86 11.06
C ILE A 64 3.92 2.03 10.30
N ASP A 65 3.90 3.23 10.88
CA ASP A 65 4.57 4.42 10.38
C ASP A 65 6.09 4.40 10.62
N SER A 66 6.58 3.59 11.55
CA SER A 66 8.01 3.33 11.78
C SER A 66 8.43 1.90 11.43
N GLN A 67 7.48 0.97 11.40
CA GLN A 67 7.65 -0.45 11.07
C GLN A 67 6.65 -0.86 9.98
N PRO A 68 6.79 -0.34 8.75
CA PRO A 68 5.85 -0.62 7.65
C PRO A 68 5.74 -2.11 7.28
N GLU A 69 6.78 -2.89 7.56
CA GLU A 69 6.82 -4.36 7.41
C GLU A 69 5.75 -5.11 8.21
N LEU A 70 5.13 -4.48 9.23
CA LEU A 70 4.03 -5.09 9.96
C LEU A 70 2.79 -5.29 9.07
N VAL A 71 2.60 -4.46 8.05
CA VAL A 71 1.46 -4.49 7.11
C VAL A 71 1.59 -5.62 6.07
N GLU A 72 2.67 -6.40 6.12
CA GLU A 72 2.86 -7.61 5.30
C GLU A 72 3.17 -8.86 6.14
N ASN A 73 3.71 -8.72 7.36
CA ASN A 73 4.16 -9.85 8.18
C ASN A 73 3.27 -10.14 9.40
N ASN A 74 2.45 -9.19 9.88
CA ASN A 74 1.60 -9.39 11.05
C ASN A 74 0.12 -9.53 10.61
N PRO A 75 -0.50 -10.73 10.74
CA PRO A 75 -1.87 -10.97 10.28
C PRO A 75 -2.92 -10.03 10.86
N LEU A 76 -2.80 -9.67 12.15
CA LEU A 76 -3.73 -8.75 12.79
C LEU A 76 -3.60 -7.36 12.17
N VAL A 77 -2.38 -6.85 12.05
CA VAL A 77 -2.11 -5.53 11.44
C VAL A 77 -2.58 -5.49 9.99
N ILE A 78 -2.33 -6.55 9.21
CA ILE A 78 -2.80 -6.67 7.81
C ILE A 78 -4.31 -6.45 7.72
N ILE A 79 -5.10 -7.12 8.57
CA ILE A 79 -6.56 -6.99 8.58
C ILE A 79 -6.99 -5.62 9.10
N GLU A 80 -6.42 -5.16 10.21
CA GLU A 80 -6.73 -3.85 10.80
C GLU A 80 -6.50 -2.70 9.81
N THR A 81 -5.44 -2.74 8.99
CA THR A 81 -5.22 -1.71 7.97
C THR A 81 -6.30 -1.68 6.88
N GLY A 82 -6.88 -2.83 6.55
CA GLY A 82 -8.01 -2.93 5.63
C GLY A 82 -9.30 -2.39 6.25
N LEU A 83 -9.59 -2.80 7.48
CA LEU A 83 -10.76 -2.34 8.25
C LEU A 83 -10.71 -0.84 8.53
N TRP A 84 -9.53 -0.30 8.87
CA TRP A 84 -9.31 1.11 9.07
C TRP A 84 -9.80 1.94 7.88
N PHE A 85 -9.41 1.57 6.66
CA PHE A 85 -9.86 2.31 5.48
C PHE A 85 -11.34 2.13 5.21
N TRP A 86 -11.85 0.91 5.39
CA TRP A 86 -13.29 0.64 5.25
C TRP A 86 -14.11 1.58 6.14
N ASN A 87 -13.65 1.79 7.37
CA ASN A 87 -14.21 2.73 8.33
C ASN A 87 -13.96 4.20 7.96
N ASP A 88 -12.71 4.62 7.69
CA ASP A 88 -12.32 6.00 7.35
C ASP A 88 -13.07 6.54 6.13
N ARG A 89 -13.40 5.67 5.18
CA ARG A 89 -14.14 6.02 3.95
C ARG A 89 -15.65 5.80 4.06
N GLY A 90 -16.16 5.38 5.21
CA GLY A 90 -17.59 5.17 5.45
C GLY A 90 -18.21 4.05 4.60
N ILE A 91 -17.41 3.10 4.12
CA ILE A 91 -17.85 2.10 3.14
C ILE A 91 -18.89 1.15 3.74
N GLY A 92 -18.81 0.87 5.05
CA GLY A 92 -19.79 0.04 5.76
C GLY A 92 -21.23 0.51 5.53
N SER A 93 -21.49 1.81 5.70
CA SER A 93 -22.83 2.37 5.46
C SER A 93 -23.32 2.25 4.01
N ILE A 94 -22.41 2.23 3.05
CA ILE A 94 -22.75 2.05 1.62
C ILE A 94 -23.04 0.58 1.34
N ALA A 95 -22.23 -0.33 1.88
CA ALA A 95 -22.39 -1.77 1.71
C ALA A 95 -23.66 -2.31 2.41
N ASP A 96 -24.01 -1.76 3.57
CA ASP A 96 -25.18 -2.17 4.34
C ASP A 96 -26.49 -1.55 3.82
N ASN A 97 -26.42 -0.61 2.87
CA ASN A 97 -27.61 0.02 2.31
C ASN A 97 -28.31 -0.92 1.31
N PRO A 98 -29.51 -1.45 1.62
CA PRO A 98 -30.20 -2.39 0.74
C PRO A 98 -30.70 -1.76 -0.56
N THR A 99 -30.74 -0.42 -0.64
CA THR A 99 -31.08 0.32 -1.86
C THR A 99 -29.85 0.71 -2.66
N ALA A 100 -28.63 0.50 -2.15
CA ALA A 100 -27.42 0.73 -2.91
C ALA A 100 -27.31 -0.35 -3.99
N ILE A 101 -27.75 0.01 -5.19
CA ILE A 101 -27.63 -0.89 -6.33
C ILE A 101 -26.22 -0.72 -6.88
N GLY A 102 -25.30 -1.62 -6.51
CA GLY A 102 -23.90 -1.61 -6.98
C GLY A 102 -23.78 -1.46 -8.50
N ASP A 103 -22.60 -1.19 -9.02
CA ASP A 103 -22.44 -0.86 -10.45
C ASP A 103 -22.96 -1.96 -11.39
N GLU A 104 -23.38 -1.57 -12.60
CA GLU A 104 -24.01 -2.48 -13.56
C GLU A 104 -23.18 -3.74 -13.84
N GLY A 105 -21.85 -3.65 -13.77
CA GLY A 105 -20.94 -4.79 -13.92
C GLY A 105 -20.96 -5.79 -12.75
N LEU A 106 -21.19 -5.33 -11.52
CA LEU A 106 -21.34 -6.19 -10.34
C LEU A 106 -22.69 -6.91 -10.34
N ARG A 107 -23.73 -6.29 -10.91
CA ARG A 107 -25.09 -6.86 -11.02
C ARG A 107 -25.17 -8.09 -11.92
N ARG A 108 -24.25 -8.23 -12.88
CA ARG A 108 -24.29 -9.30 -13.90
C ARG A 108 -23.66 -10.62 -13.45
N SER A 109 -23.04 -10.69 -12.28
CA SER A 109 -22.64 -11.98 -11.70
C SER A 109 -23.89 -12.68 -11.17
N PRO A 110 -24.32 -13.81 -11.74
CA PRO A 110 -25.24 -14.68 -11.03
C PRO A 110 -24.48 -15.12 -9.78
N VAL A 111 -25.03 -14.78 -8.62
CA VAL A 111 -24.58 -15.32 -7.33
C VAL A 111 -24.49 -16.84 -7.50
N ARG A 112 -23.28 -17.41 -7.36
CA ARG A 112 -23.08 -18.85 -7.28
C ARG A 112 -23.36 -19.31 -5.86
#